data_AF-A0A1B8FQB8-F1
#
_entry.id   AF-A0A1B8FQB8-F1
#
_cell.length_a   1.000
_cell.length_b   1.000
_cell.length_c   1.000
_cell.angle_alpha   90.00
_cell.angle_beta   90.00
_cell.angle_gamma   90.00
#
_symmetry.space_group_name_H-M   'P 1'
#
loop_
_entity.id
_entity.type
_entity.pdbx_description
1 polymer ?
#
loop_
_entity_poly.entity_id
_entity_poly.type
_entity_poly.pdbx_seq_one_letter_code
_entity_poly.pdbx_strand_id
1 'polypeptide(L)'
;MPPPIPKLKFPPAGMSKKNIPGIDILQIMWSPGHTVPINSKTQLTNPGHPRHEVMKRKWEARTDPLWWNCLSSKQISVRSVVRSWVNIRARLAIVNALKRKGYDTNGYRIDGNGDEAPKPNLVGSLHLSTRPELLRAKWPDVEEQADKIIAEVERLQTEKVNPKKKRTME
;
A
#
# COMPACT_ATOMS: atom_id res chain seq x y z
N MET A 1 6.04 -17.64 25.65
CA MET A 1 6.67 -17.82 24.33
C MET A 1 6.26 -16.64 23.46
N PRO A 2 7.18 -15.96 22.75
CA PRO A 2 6.78 -14.98 21.75
C PRO A 2 5.88 -15.68 20.72
N PRO A 3 4.84 -15.01 20.20
CA PRO A 3 3.99 -15.60 19.19
C PRO A 3 4.84 -16.04 17.98
N PRO A 4 4.50 -17.17 17.34
CA PRO A 4 5.22 -17.62 16.15
C PRO A 4 5.23 -16.51 15.11
N ILE A 5 6.43 -16.14 14.66
CA ILE A 5 6.65 -15.08 13.67
C ILE A 5 5.79 -15.42 12.43
N PRO A 6 4.89 -14.52 12.00
CA PRO A 6 4.08 -14.75 10.81
C PRO A 6 5.01 -15.00 9.62
N LYS A 7 4.85 -16.15 8.94
CA LYS A 7 5.61 -16.45 7.72
C LYS A 7 5.37 -15.30 6.71
N LEU A 8 6.44 -14.60 6.35
CA LEU A 8 6.38 -13.48 5.40
C LEU A 8 5.73 -13.95 4.09
N LYS A 9 4.67 -13.26 3.65
CA LYS A 9 4.00 -13.52 2.38
C LYS A 9 4.65 -12.68 1.28
N PHE A 10 4.88 -13.27 0.11
CA PHE A 10 5.49 -12.61 -1.04
C PHE A 10 4.51 -12.52 -2.23
N PRO A 11 4.59 -11.47 -3.06
CA PRO A 11 3.81 -11.39 -4.29
C PRO A 11 4.15 -12.56 -5.23
N PRO A 12 3.15 -13.12 -5.94
CA PRO A 12 1.78 -12.63 -6.08
C PRO A 12 0.79 -13.09 -4.99
N ALA A 13 1.24 -13.79 -3.94
CA ALA A 13 0.35 -14.43 -2.97
C ALA A 13 -0.63 -13.44 -2.32
N GLY A 14 -1.93 -13.62 -2.61
CA GLY A 14 -3.03 -12.83 -2.04
C GLY A 14 -3.13 -11.39 -2.53
N MET A 15 -2.35 -10.99 -3.53
CA MET A 15 -2.37 -9.62 -4.06
C MET A 15 -3.15 -9.56 -5.37
N SER A 16 -4.12 -8.65 -5.43
CA SER A 16 -4.97 -8.45 -6.60
C SER A 16 -4.73 -7.08 -7.20
N LYS A 17 -4.60 -7.02 -8.53
CA LYS A 17 -4.59 -5.74 -9.25
C LYS A 17 -5.97 -5.11 -9.14
N LYS A 18 -6.03 -3.84 -8.75
CA LYS A 18 -7.28 -3.07 -8.66
C LYS A 18 -7.26 -2.00 -9.75
N ASN A 19 -8.25 -2.07 -10.63
CA ASN A 19 -8.49 -1.04 -11.63
C ASN A 19 -9.56 -0.10 -11.06
N ILE A 20 -9.15 1.09 -10.63
CA ILE A 20 -10.06 2.10 -10.10
C ILE A 20 -10.40 3.05 -11.26
N PRO A 21 -11.70 3.28 -11.57
CA PRO A 21 -12.09 4.23 -12.60
C PRO A 21 -11.52 5.62 -12.33
N GLY A 22 -10.98 6.26 -13.37
CA GLY A 22 -10.38 7.60 -13.27
C GLY A 22 -8.98 7.62 -12.65
N ILE A 23 -8.34 6.45 -12.46
CA ILE A 23 -6.94 6.37 -12.04
C ILE A 23 -6.09 5.78 -13.16
N ASP A 24 -5.22 6.60 -13.71
CA ASP A 24 -4.32 6.25 -14.79
C ASP A 24 -2.84 6.40 -14.40
N ILE A 25 -2.51 7.27 -13.44
CA ILE A 25 -1.12 7.59 -13.05
C ILE A 25 -0.43 6.49 -12.22
N LEU A 26 -1.19 5.61 -11.57
CA LEU A 26 -0.70 4.55 -10.69
C LEU A 26 -1.38 3.21 -11.01
N GLN A 27 -0.59 2.15 -11.10
CA GLN A 27 -1.09 0.79 -11.03
C GLN A 27 -1.14 0.35 -9.57
N ILE A 28 -2.31 -0.17 -9.17
CA ILE A 28 -2.61 -0.47 -7.77
C ILE A 28 -2.72 -1.98 -7.60
N MET A 29 -2.05 -2.47 -6.58
CA MET A 29 -2.12 -3.85 -6.15
C MET A 29 -2.44 -3.87 -4.65
N TRP A 30 -3.54 -4.53 -4.30
CA TRP A 30 -4.05 -4.59 -2.94
C TRP A 30 -4.10 -6.02 -2.41
N SER A 31 -3.73 -6.18 -1.14
CA SER A 31 -3.99 -7.39 -0.36
C SER A 31 -4.51 -7.01 1.03
N PRO A 32 -5.54 -7.68 1.57
CA PRO A 32 -5.97 -7.46 2.95
C PRO A 32 -4.99 -8.05 3.97
N GLY A 33 -4.06 -8.92 3.54
CA GLY A 33 -2.99 -9.43 4.39
C GLY A 33 -1.71 -8.61 4.26
N HIS A 34 -0.81 -8.75 5.23
CA HIS A 34 0.55 -8.23 5.14
C HIS A 34 1.38 -9.07 4.16
N THR A 35 1.78 -8.45 3.06
CA THR A 35 2.56 -9.02 1.96
C THR A 35 3.73 -8.09 1.67
N VAL A 36 4.93 -8.66 1.74
CA VAL A 36 6.20 -7.97 1.52
C VAL A 36 6.27 -7.42 0.08
N PRO A 37 6.87 -6.25 -0.18
CA PRO A 37 7.08 -5.72 -1.51
C PRO A 37 7.99 -6.59 -2.37
N ILE A 38 7.72 -6.60 -3.68
CA ILE A 38 8.46 -7.42 -4.66
C ILE A 38 9.97 -7.12 -4.66
N ASN A 39 10.38 -5.88 -4.38
CA ASN A 39 11.79 -5.48 -4.34
C ASN A 39 12.57 -6.08 -3.17
N SER A 40 11.90 -6.45 -2.08
CA SER A 40 12.53 -7.09 -0.91
C SER A 40 12.58 -8.61 -1.04
N LYS A 41 11.87 -9.20 -2.02
CA LYS A 41 11.75 -10.65 -2.18
C LYS A 41 13.11 -11.33 -2.24
N THR A 42 13.98 -10.90 -3.17
CA THR A 42 15.31 -11.51 -3.37
C THR A 42 16.16 -11.48 -2.10
N GLN A 43 16.12 -10.39 -1.34
CA GLN A 43 16.90 -10.22 -0.11
C GLN A 43 16.38 -11.13 1.00
N LEU A 44 15.08 -11.39 1.04
CA LEU A 44 14.42 -12.19 2.06
C LEU A 44 14.34 -13.68 1.72
N THR A 45 14.46 -14.06 0.45
CA THR A 45 14.41 -15.47 0.03
C THR A 45 15.79 -16.10 -0.11
N ASN A 46 16.85 -15.30 -0.31
CA ASN A 46 18.21 -15.80 -0.49
C ASN A 46 19.04 -15.58 0.80
N PRO A 47 19.34 -16.63 1.58
CA PRO A 47 20.19 -16.53 2.78
C PRO A 47 21.60 -16.05 2.50
N GLY A 48 22.15 -16.32 1.30
CA GLY A 48 23.48 -15.86 0.90
C GLY A 48 23.54 -14.37 0.54
N HIS A 49 22.41 -13.66 0.51
CA HIS A 49 22.42 -12.22 0.28
C HIS A 49 22.97 -11.49 1.51
N PRO A 50 23.95 -10.57 1.38
CA PRO A 50 24.59 -9.92 2.54
C PRO A 50 23.61 -9.19 3.48
N ARG A 51 22.47 -8.75 2.94
CA ARG A 51 21.40 -8.06 3.71
C ARG A 51 20.28 -8.98 4.21
N HIS A 52 20.38 -10.30 4.04
CA HIS A 52 19.30 -11.23 4.34
C HIS A 52 18.83 -11.12 5.79
N GLU A 53 19.75 -11.33 6.74
CA GLU A 53 19.46 -11.30 8.18
C GLU A 53 18.89 -9.95 8.63
N VAL A 54 19.48 -8.85 8.16
CA VAL A 54 19.02 -7.49 8.49
C VAL A 54 17.62 -7.23 7.95
N MET A 55 17.35 -7.61 6.70
CA MET A 55 16.07 -7.39 6.07
C MET A 55 14.99 -8.28 6.72
N LYS A 56 15.32 -9.54 7.01
CA LYS A 56 14.44 -10.48 7.71
C LYS A 56 14.00 -9.92 9.05
N ARG A 57 14.95 -9.55 9.93
CA ARG A 57 14.64 -8.93 11.23
C ARG A 57 13.78 -7.67 11.09
N LYS A 58 14.08 -6.82 10.09
CA LYS A 58 13.31 -5.60 9.84
C LYS A 58 11.84 -5.88 9.47
N TRP A 59 11.58 -6.90 8.65
CA TRP A 59 10.22 -7.25 8.26
C TRP A 59 9.47 -8.03 9.34
N GLU A 60 10.18 -8.84 10.12
CA GLU A 60 9.60 -9.58 11.25
C GLU A 60 9.22 -8.66 12.42
N ALA A 61 10.00 -7.59 12.66
CA ALA A 61 9.73 -6.60 13.70
C ALA A 61 8.65 -5.57 13.32
N ARG A 62 8.11 -5.62 12.09
CA ARG A 62 7.18 -4.61 11.59
C ARG A 62 5.77 -4.81 12.14
N THR A 63 5.27 -3.81 12.87
CA THR A 63 3.93 -3.82 13.49
C THR A 63 2.92 -2.91 12.79
N ASP A 64 3.34 -2.18 11.75
CA ASP A 64 2.48 -1.23 11.04
C ASP A 64 1.21 -1.90 10.48
N PRO A 65 0.03 -1.27 10.60
CA PRO A 65 -1.21 -1.82 10.07
C PRO A 65 -1.23 -1.79 8.54
N LEU A 66 -0.70 -0.74 7.89
CA LEU A 66 -0.62 -0.62 6.44
C LEU A 66 0.80 -0.82 5.92
N TRP A 67 1.01 -1.88 5.15
CA TRP A 67 2.28 -2.15 4.47
C TRP A 67 2.22 -1.65 3.04
N TRP A 68 2.65 -0.41 2.81
CA TRP A 68 2.63 0.15 1.48
C TRP A 68 4.02 0.46 0.91
N ASN A 69 4.08 0.46 -0.42
CA ASN A 69 5.26 0.88 -1.17
C ASN A 69 4.85 1.52 -2.50
N CYS A 70 5.76 2.34 -3.04
CA CYS A 70 5.65 2.88 -4.39
C CYS A 70 6.94 2.55 -5.15
N LEU A 71 6.80 1.89 -6.29
CA LEU A 71 7.88 1.49 -7.16
C LEU A 71 7.80 2.22 -8.49
N SER A 72 8.96 2.58 -9.03
CA SER A 72 9.10 3.19 -10.34
C SER A 72 9.87 2.27 -11.28
N SER A 73 9.31 2.01 -12.46
CA SER A 73 9.94 1.17 -13.49
C SER A 73 10.92 1.96 -14.35
N LYS A 74 11.90 1.28 -14.97
CA LYS A 74 12.73 1.83 -16.04
C LYS A 74 11.92 2.25 -17.28
N GLN A 75 10.70 1.73 -17.42
CA GLN A 75 9.75 2.13 -18.47
C GLN A 75 9.31 3.60 -18.36
N ILE A 76 9.40 4.21 -17.18
CA ILE A 76 9.05 5.64 -16.98
C ILE A 76 10.13 6.53 -17.62
N SER A 77 11.39 6.21 -17.34
CA SER A 77 12.53 6.92 -17.87
C SER A 77 13.80 6.12 -17.60
N VAL A 78 14.75 6.18 -18.52
CA VAL A 78 16.11 5.66 -18.32
C VAL A 78 16.89 6.46 -17.28
N ARG A 79 16.53 7.74 -17.07
CA ARG A 79 17.21 8.63 -16.11
C ARG A 79 16.73 8.36 -14.68
N SER A 80 17.67 8.10 -13.78
CA SER A 80 17.39 7.84 -12.35
C SER A 80 16.73 9.03 -11.65
N VAL A 81 17.15 10.25 -11.97
CA VAL A 81 16.62 11.49 -11.40
C VAL A 81 15.12 11.63 -11.69
N VAL A 82 14.70 11.35 -12.92
CA VAL A 82 13.28 11.39 -13.32
C VAL A 82 12.48 10.34 -12.54
N ARG A 83 12.98 9.10 -12.46
CA ARG A 83 12.30 8.05 -11.69
C ARG A 83 12.19 8.38 -10.20
N SER A 84 13.24 8.96 -9.62
CA SER A 84 13.25 9.39 -8.23
C SER A 84 12.23 10.50 -7.99
N TRP A 85 12.20 11.52 -8.86
CA TRP A 85 11.24 12.61 -8.80
C TRP A 85 9.79 12.13 -8.89
N VAL A 86 9.48 11.26 -9.86
CA VAL A 86 8.15 10.66 -10.02
C VAL A 86 7.76 9.82 -8.80
N ASN A 87 8.68 9.05 -8.23
CA ASN A 87 8.42 8.24 -7.03
C ASN A 87 8.16 9.12 -5.81
N ILE A 88 8.98 10.16 -5.58
CA ILE A 88 8.76 11.14 -4.51
C ILE A 88 7.38 11.79 -4.67
N ARG A 89 7.05 12.22 -5.88
CA ARG A 89 5.76 12.86 -6.20
C ARG A 89 4.58 11.93 -5.88
N ALA A 90 4.62 10.68 -6.31
CA ALA A 90 3.58 9.68 -5.98
C ALA A 90 3.47 9.46 -4.47
N ARG A 91 4.59 9.30 -3.77
CA ARG A 91 4.60 9.06 -2.32
C ARG A 91 4.03 10.23 -1.54
N LEU A 92 4.38 11.46 -1.93
CA LEU A 92 3.85 12.67 -1.30
C LEU A 92 2.33 12.75 -1.46
N ALA A 93 1.81 12.48 -2.67
CA ALA A 93 0.38 12.51 -2.91
C ALA A 93 -0.38 11.48 -2.05
N ILE A 94 0.15 10.27 -1.93
CA ILE A 94 -0.43 9.22 -1.08
C ILE A 94 -0.37 9.58 0.41
N VAL A 95 0.76 10.13 0.88
CA VAL A 95 0.90 10.59 2.27
C VAL A 95 -0.07 11.73 2.57
N ASN A 96 -0.21 12.69 1.66
CA ASN A 96 -1.17 13.78 1.81
C ASN A 96 -2.61 13.25 1.84
N ALA A 97 -2.95 12.31 0.94
CA ALA A 97 -4.26 11.67 0.93
C ALA A 97 -4.56 10.91 2.24
N LEU A 98 -3.61 10.13 2.76
CA LEU A 98 -3.74 9.46 4.05
C LEU A 98 -4.00 10.46 5.18
N LYS A 99 -3.23 11.55 5.25
CA LYS A 99 -3.39 12.61 6.26
C LYS A 99 -4.75 13.30 6.15
N ARG A 100 -5.18 13.68 4.94
CA ARG A 100 -6.50 14.27 4.69
C ARG A 100 -7.65 13.36 5.13
N LYS A 101 -7.47 12.05 4.98
CA LYS A 101 -8.43 11.03 5.43
C LYS A 101 -8.33 10.73 6.93
N GLY A 102 -7.36 11.29 7.65
CA GLY A 102 -7.17 11.12 9.10
C GLY A 102 -6.32 9.92 9.49
N TYR A 103 -5.41 9.49 8.61
CA TYR A 103 -4.46 8.41 8.88
C TYR A 103 -3.02 8.94 8.91
N ASP A 104 -2.19 8.31 9.72
CA ASP A 104 -0.74 8.43 9.65
C ASP A 104 -0.22 7.69 8.40
N THR A 105 1.02 8.01 8.04
CA THR A 105 1.80 7.38 6.98
C THR A 105 1.82 5.85 7.04
N ASN A 106 1.68 5.26 8.23
CA ASN A 106 1.68 3.81 8.44
C ASN A 106 0.27 3.19 8.51
N GLY A 107 -0.79 3.97 8.27
CA GLY A 107 -2.19 3.52 8.29
C GLY A 107 -2.84 3.49 9.67
N TYR A 108 -2.14 3.92 10.71
CA TYR A 108 -2.75 4.21 12.02
C TYR A 108 -3.72 5.37 11.88
N ARG A 109 -4.85 5.33 12.58
CA ARG A 109 -5.71 6.49 12.72
C ARG A 109 -4.98 7.58 13.52
N ILE A 110 -5.01 8.81 13.04
CA ILE A 110 -4.67 9.97 13.87
C ILE A 110 -5.99 10.33 14.56
N ASP A 111 -6.08 10.08 15.86
CA ASP A 111 -7.32 10.28 16.63
C ASP A 111 -7.87 11.68 16.37
N GLY A 112 -9.06 11.72 15.77
CA GLY A 112 -9.80 12.95 15.52
C GLY A 112 -10.56 13.30 16.80
N ASN A 113 -10.38 14.51 17.29
CA ASN A 113 -10.99 15.05 18.49
C ASN A 113 -12.51 15.33 18.32
N GLY A 114 -13.29 14.38 17.77
CA GLY A 114 -14.70 14.59 17.41
C GLY A 114 -15.59 13.36 17.58
N ASP A 115 -16.88 13.61 17.81
CA ASP A 115 -17.97 12.69 18.20
C ASP A 115 -18.35 11.59 17.17
N GLU A 116 -17.53 11.32 16.16
CA GLU A 116 -17.81 10.24 15.20
C GLU A 116 -17.34 8.88 15.74
N ALA A 117 -18.16 7.84 15.50
CA ALA A 117 -17.82 6.47 15.87
C ALA A 117 -16.42 6.07 15.34
N PRO A 118 -15.59 5.38 16.15
CA PRO A 118 -14.19 5.14 15.82
C PRO A 118 -14.05 4.33 14.52
N LYS A 119 -13.51 4.96 13.47
CA LYS A 119 -13.15 4.27 12.23
C LYS A 119 -11.92 3.39 12.46
N PRO A 120 -11.88 2.15 11.95
CA PRO A 120 -10.75 1.25 12.14
C PRO A 120 -9.49 1.74 11.42
N ASN A 121 -8.33 1.31 11.92
CA ASN A 121 -7.03 1.49 11.25
C ASN A 121 -7.07 0.90 9.82
N LEU A 122 -6.29 1.49 8.91
CA LEU A 122 -6.16 0.98 7.54
C LEU A 122 -5.20 -0.22 7.56
N VAL A 123 -5.73 -1.44 7.37
CA VAL A 123 -4.96 -2.68 7.53
C VAL A 123 -4.82 -3.42 6.20
N GLY A 124 -3.59 -3.78 5.85
CA GLY A 124 -3.29 -4.61 4.68
C GLY A 124 -2.02 -4.19 3.98
N SER A 125 -1.93 -4.49 2.68
CA SER A 125 -0.78 -4.15 1.86
C SER A 125 -1.18 -3.46 0.56
N LEU A 126 -0.59 -2.28 0.33
CA LEU A 126 -0.82 -1.47 -0.85
C LEU A 126 0.47 -1.30 -1.66
N HIS A 127 0.54 -1.94 -2.81
CA HIS A 127 1.70 -1.86 -3.69
C HIS A 127 1.32 -0.99 -4.88
N LEU A 128 2.04 0.12 -5.04
CA LEU A 128 1.83 1.09 -6.09
C LEU A 128 2.97 1.01 -7.08
N SER A 129 2.65 0.99 -8.37
CA SER A 129 3.64 1.15 -9.42
C SER A 129 3.31 2.41 -10.22
N THR A 130 4.29 3.30 -10.37
CA THR A 130 4.14 4.52 -11.18
C THR A 130 3.95 4.17 -12.64
N ARG A 131 3.11 4.94 -13.34
CA ARG A 131 2.93 4.86 -14.79
C ARG A 131 3.39 6.16 -15.49
N PRO A 132 3.72 6.13 -16.79
CA PRO A 132 4.29 7.28 -17.49
C PRO A 132 3.42 8.54 -17.46
N GLU A 133 2.11 8.39 -17.33
CA GLU A 133 1.11 9.46 -17.27
C GLU A 133 1.38 10.41 -16.08
N LEU A 134 1.90 9.87 -14.97
CA LEU A 134 2.27 10.65 -13.79
C LEU A 134 3.32 11.74 -14.09
N LEU A 135 4.15 11.56 -15.12
CA LEU A 135 5.17 12.53 -15.52
C LEU A 135 4.55 13.85 -16.01
N ARG A 136 3.39 13.76 -16.67
CA ARG A 136 2.70 14.90 -17.31
C ARG A 136 1.51 15.40 -16.51
N ALA A 137 1.00 14.61 -15.57
CA ALA A 137 -0.13 14.98 -14.73
C ALA A 137 0.12 16.27 -13.95
N LYS A 138 -0.90 17.10 -13.77
CA LYS A 138 -0.83 18.28 -12.90
C LYS A 138 -0.96 17.84 -11.44
N TRP A 139 -0.42 18.64 -10.52
CA TRP A 139 -0.44 18.27 -9.10
C TRP A 139 -1.85 18.06 -8.52
N PRO A 140 -2.85 18.92 -8.82
CA PRO A 140 -4.22 18.70 -8.36
C PRO A 140 -4.80 17.34 -8.79
N ASP A 141 -4.59 16.95 -10.05
CA ASP A 141 -5.07 15.67 -10.59
C ASP A 141 -4.40 14.49 -9.86
N VAL A 142 -3.10 14.62 -9.54
CA VAL A 142 -2.36 13.58 -8.80
C VAL A 142 -2.90 13.42 -7.38
N GLU A 143 -3.23 14.53 -6.72
CA GLU A 143 -3.82 14.51 -5.39
C GLU A 143 -5.25 13.95 -5.39
N GLU A 144 -6.07 14.32 -6.36
CA GLU A 144 -7.43 13.80 -6.51
C GLU A 144 -7.42 12.28 -6.77
N GLN A 145 -6.54 11.81 -7.66
CA GLN A 145 -6.39 10.38 -7.91
C GLN A 145 -5.88 9.67 -6.64
N ALA A 146 -4.93 10.23 -5.90
CA ALA A 146 -4.47 9.65 -4.64
C ALA A 146 -5.59 9.53 -3.60
N ASP A 147 -6.48 10.52 -3.49
CA ASP A 147 -7.64 10.47 -2.60
C ASP A 147 -8.60 9.33 -2.99
N LYS A 148 -8.83 9.13 -4.29
CA LYS A 148 -9.63 8.00 -4.81
C LYS A 148 -9.00 6.65 -4.47
N ILE A 149 -7.66 6.55 -4.50
CA ILE A 149 -6.95 5.31 -4.11
C ILE A 149 -7.24 4.99 -2.64
N ILE A 150 -7.06 5.95 -1.73
CA ILE A 150 -7.25 5.71 -0.30
C ILE A 150 -8.72 5.36 0.00
N ALA A 151 -9.67 6.08 -0.60
CA ALA A 151 -11.10 5.78 -0.45
C ALA A 151 -11.46 4.37 -0.93
N GLU A 152 -10.88 3.91 -2.03
CA GLU A 152 -11.07 2.53 -2.50
C GLU A 152 -10.45 1.50 -1.54
N VAL A 153 -9.28 1.79 -0.98
CA VAL A 153 -8.64 0.90 -0.01
C VAL A 153 -9.49 0.77 1.26
N GLU A 154 -10.06 1.87 1.75
CA GLU A 154 -11.04 1.87 2.85
C GLU A 154 -12.25 0.99 2.51
N ARG A 155 -12.83 1.16 1.31
CA ARG A 155 -13.97 0.33 0.84
C ARG A 155 -13.62 -1.15 0.82
N LEU A 156 -12.48 -1.51 0.24
CA LEU A 156 -12.01 -2.90 0.12
C LEU A 156 -11.76 -3.55 1.48
N GLN A 157 -11.36 -2.75 2.48
CA GLN A 157 -11.23 -3.23 3.85
C GLN A 157 -12.61 -3.50 4.47
N THR A 158 -13.55 -2.57 4.37
CA THR A 158 -14.89 -2.71 4.96
C THR A 158 -15.70 -3.85 4.33
N GLU A 159 -15.61 -4.06 3.01
CA GLU A 159 -16.31 -5.17 2.31
C GLU A 159 -15.91 -6.55 2.86
N LYS A 160 -14.65 -6.73 3.29
CA LYS A 160 -14.18 -7.99 3.88
C LYS A 160 -14.49 -8.17 5.36
N VAL A 161 -14.75 -7.10 6.10
CA VAL A 161 -15.23 -7.17 7.50
C VAL A 161 -16.67 -7.69 7.56
N ASN A 162 -17.41 -7.63 6.43
CA ASN A 162 -18.81 -8.04 6.34
C ASN A 162 -19.07 -9.37 5.59
N PRO A 163 -18.34 -10.49 5.84
CA PRO A 163 -18.52 -11.73 5.10
C PRO A 163 -19.78 -12.52 5.52
N LYS A 164 -20.51 -12.08 6.56
CA LYS A 164 -21.74 -12.72 7.07
C LYS A 164 -23.02 -12.01 6.59
N LYS A 165 -23.24 -11.98 5.28
CA LYS A 165 -24.59 -11.94 4.69
C LYS A 165 -24.66 -12.93 3.51
N LYS A 166 -24.18 -14.16 3.72
CA LYS A 166 -24.51 -15.28 2.82
C LYS A 166 -25.75 -15.98 3.36
N ARG A 167 -26.88 -15.59 2.77
CA ARG A 167 -28.10 -16.38 2.50
C ARG A 167 -28.45 -17.48 3.50
N THR A 168 -29.37 -17.17 4.40
CA THR A 168 -30.44 -18.14 4.74
C THR A 168 -31.25 -18.33 3.45
N MET A 169 -31.18 -19.51 2.85
CA MET A 169 -32.17 -19.97 1.88
C MET A 169 -32.75 -21.24 2.50
N GLU A 170 -34.06 -21.13 2.79
CA GLU A 170 -34.98 -22.23 3.09
C GLU A 170 -35.02 -23.26 1.96
#